data_AF-A0A9E0H7Q8-F1
#
_entry.id   AF-A0A9E0H7Q8-F1
#
_cell.length_a   1.000
_cell.length_b   1.000
_cell.length_c   1.000
_cell.angle_alpha   90.00
_cell.angle_beta   90.00
_cell.angle_gamma   90.00
#
_symmetry.space_group_name_H-M   'P 1'
#
loop_
_entity.id
_entity.type
_entity.pdbx_description
1 polymer ?
#
loop_
_entity_poly.entity_id
_entity_poly.type
_entity_poly.pdbx_seq_one_letter_code
_entity_poly.pdbx_strand_id
1 'polypeptide(L)'
;MRSGSLNLAGAMLVVLAALAGCGGPQPRAPSPTPIDAGADAAPVDAAPPDPVDPATAELLAALREQRDRACACTDAACGEDAEALAVQWGLDHPDVVRAARPTPDQQRELAALIEAAEACLERWHEDEHGHRHGP
;
A
#
# COMPACT_ATOMS: atom_id res chain seq x y z
N MET A 1 41.99 30.10 19.82
CA MET A 1 41.50 28.71 19.70
C MET A 1 40.61 28.68 18.45
N ARG A 2 41.23 28.49 17.28
CA ARG A 2 41.30 27.24 16.49
C ARG A 2 39.93 26.68 16.09
N SER A 3 39.68 26.88 14.79
CA SER A 3 38.71 26.28 13.88
C SER A 3 38.50 24.78 14.06
N GLY A 4 37.29 24.34 13.68
CA GLY A 4 36.94 22.93 13.46
C GLY A 4 35.85 22.80 12.40
N SER A 5 36.17 23.17 11.16
CA SER A 5 35.43 22.78 9.96
C SER A 5 35.96 21.43 9.51
N LEU A 6 35.19 20.33 9.55
CA LEU A 6 35.49 19.09 8.82
C LEU A 6 34.18 18.35 8.43
N ASN A 7 33.96 18.30 7.11
CA ASN A 7 33.53 17.13 6.33
C ASN A 7 32.08 16.61 6.44
N LEU A 8 31.18 17.25 5.68
CA LEU A 8 29.92 16.67 5.18
C LEU A 8 30.04 16.47 3.66
N ALA A 9 31.01 15.67 3.23
CA ALA A 9 31.21 15.30 1.83
C ALA A 9 31.90 13.92 1.78
N GLY A 10 31.13 12.84 1.95
CA GLY A 10 31.76 11.51 2.02
C GLY A 10 30.85 10.31 2.23
N ALA A 11 29.57 10.35 1.83
CA ALA A 11 28.70 9.17 1.90
C ALA A 11 27.84 8.98 0.64
N MET A 12 28.32 9.49 -0.50
CA MET A 12 27.63 9.41 -1.80
C MET A 12 28.53 8.73 -2.83
N LEU A 13 29.07 7.52 -2.56
CA LEU A 13 29.80 6.76 -3.59
C LEU A 13 30.09 5.25 -3.31
N VAL A 14 29.16 4.41 -2.83
CA VAL A 14 29.40 2.94 -2.82
C VAL A 14 28.13 2.09 -2.96
N VAL A 15 27.33 2.23 -4.03
CA VAL A 15 26.37 1.16 -4.44
C VAL A 15 26.26 1.13 -5.97
N LEU A 16 27.39 1.00 -6.66
CA LEU A 16 27.47 0.96 -8.13
C LEU A 16 28.35 -0.21 -8.62
N ALA A 17 28.22 -1.38 -7.97
CA ALA A 17 29.04 -2.56 -8.25
C ALA A 17 28.29 -3.90 -8.13
N ALA A 18 27.23 -4.11 -8.93
CA ALA A 18 26.62 -5.45 -9.04
C ALA A 18 26.01 -5.77 -10.43
N LEU A 19 26.52 -5.15 -11.49
CA LEU A 19 26.26 -5.55 -12.88
C LEU A 19 27.53 -6.15 -13.50
N ALA A 20 27.89 -7.37 -13.13
CA ALA A 20 28.72 -8.27 -13.93
C ALA A 20 28.83 -9.67 -13.29
N GLY A 21 28.16 -10.65 -13.90
CA GLY A 21 28.65 -12.03 -13.96
C GLY A 21 28.35 -12.97 -12.78
N CYS A 22 27.42 -13.90 -13.02
CA CYS A 22 27.54 -15.30 -12.58
C CYS A 22 26.62 -16.20 -13.44
N GLY A 23 27.06 -16.48 -14.66
CA GLY A 23 26.61 -17.65 -15.42
C GLY A 23 27.34 -18.89 -14.91
N GLY A 24 26.78 -19.54 -13.89
CA GLY A 24 27.24 -20.83 -13.37
C GLY A 24 26.05 -21.81 -13.25
N PRO A 25 26.25 -23.12 -13.50
CA PRO A 25 25.19 -24.11 -13.42
C PRO A 25 24.66 -24.21 -11.98
N GLN A 26 23.36 -23.96 -11.80
CA GLN A 26 22.70 -24.19 -10.52
C GLN A 26 22.76 -25.68 -10.13
N PRO A 27 23.09 -26.02 -8.87
CA PRO A 27 22.87 -27.35 -8.34
C PRO A 27 21.36 -27.62 -8.34
N ARG A 28 20.95 -28.73 -8.97
CA ARG A 28 19.56 -29.23 -8.90
C ARG A 28 19.15 -29.35 -7.45
N ALA A 29 18.13 -28.60 -7.05
CA ALA A 29 17.42 -28.82 -5.80
C ALA A 29 16.92 -30.27 -5.74
N PRO A 30 16.93 -30.92 -4.56
CA PRO A 30 16.33 -32.24 -4.39
C PRO A 30 14.84 -32.18 -4.75
N SER A 31 14.40 -33.17 -5.53
CA SER A 31 13.00 -33.36 -5.91
C SER A 31 12.09 -33.32 -4.67
N PRO A 32 10.96 -32.61 -4.71
CA PRO A 32 10.00 -32.67 -3.62
C PRO A 32 9.47 -34.09 -3.50
N THR A 33 9.67 -34.70 -2.34
CA THR A 33 8.95 -35.89 -1.92
C THR A 33 7.45 -35.61 -2.02
N PRO A 34 6.64 -36.51 -2.63
CA PRO A 34 5.20 -36.42 -2.50
C PRO A 34 4.83 -36.62 -1.03
N ILE A 35 4.21 -35.61 -0.43
CA ILE A 35 3.62 -35.74 0.90
C ILE A 35 2.35 -36.56 0.70
N ASP A 36 2.38 -37.81 1.17
CA ASP A 36 1.24 -38.70 1.26
C ASP A 36 0.09 -38.02 2.03
N ALA A 37 -1.10 -38.13 1.46
CA ALA A 37 -2.35 -37.68 2.04
C ALA A 37 -2.67 -38.50 3.30
N GLY A 38 -2.99 -37.83 4.41
CA GLY A 38 -3.50 -38.53 5.58
C GLY A 38 -3.26 -37.81 6.90
N ALA A 39 -3.87 -36.64 7.07
CA ALA A 39 -4.24 -36.18 8.39
C ALA A 39 -5.49 -35.32 8.23
N ASP A 40 -6.64 -35.91 8.57
CA ASP A 40 -7.87 -35.24 8.95
C ASP A 40 -7.53 -34.02 9.84
N ALA A 41 -7.39 -32.86 9.22
CA ALA A 41 -7.50 -31.60 9.93
C ALA A 41 -8.98 -31.45 10.26
N ALA A 42 -9.34 -31.88 11.46
CA ALA A 42 -10.58 -31.49 12.10
C ALA A 42 -10.78 -29.97 11.89
N PRO A 43 -12.01 -29.49 11.64
CA PRO A 43 -12.26 -28.07 11.55
C PRO A 43 -11.77 -27.46 12.86
N VAL A 44 -10.65 -26.74 12.81
CA VAL A 44 -10.27 -25.86 13.90
C VAL A 44 -11.46 -24.92 14.04
N ASP A 45 -12.16 -25.04 15.16
CA ASP A 45 -13.21 -24.11 15.58
C ASP A 45 -12.72 -22.72 15.22
N ALA A 46 -13.32 -22.13 14.18
CA ALA A 46 -13.00 -20.78 13.78
C ALA A 46 -13.31 -19.94 15.00
N ALA A 47 -12.26 -19.41 15.64
CA ALA A 47 -12.42 -18.48 16.73
C ALA A 47 -13.43 -17.41 16.25
N PRO A 48 -14.41 -17.03 17.09
CA PRO A 48 -15.35 -15.97 16.74
C PRO A 48 -14.54 -14.79 16.18
N PRO A 49 -14.96 -14.18 15.06
CA PRO A 49 -14.22 -13.07 14.50
C PRO A 49 -14.00 -12.05 15.61
N ASP A 50 -12.75 -11.71 15.88
CA ASP A 50 -12.43 -10.71 16.89
C ASP A 50 -13.27 -9.47 16.61
N PRO A 51 -13.88 -8.86 17.64
CA PRO A 51 -14.65 -7.64 17.46
C PRO A 51 -13.76 -6.62 16.77
N VAL A 52 -14.27 -6.04 15.67
CA VAL A 52 -13.51 -5.07 14.88
C VAL A 52 -13.03 -3.96 15.80
N ASP A 53 -11.71 -3.81 15.87
CA ASP A 53 -11.08 -2.71 16.59
C ASP A 53 -11.66 -1.37 16.10
N PRO A 54 -12.12 -0.49 17.00
CA PRO A 54 -12.85 0.71 16.60
C PRO A 54 -12.03 1.64 15.70
N ALA A 55 -10.72 1.76 15.93
CA ALA A 55 -9.85 2.57 15.07
C ALA A 55 -9.73 1.96 13.66
N THR A 56 -9.68 0.63 13.57
CA THR A 56 -9.72 -0.08 12.27
C THR A 56 -11.06 0.10 11.56
N ALA A 57 -12.18 0.05 12.28
CA ALA A 57 -13.50 0.32 11.71
C ALA A 57 -13.61 1.74 11.15
N GLU A 58 -13.11 2.72 11.89
CA GLU A 58 -13.09 4.12 11.49
C GLU A 58 -12.21 4.36 10.26
N LEU A 59 -11.01 3.77 10.23
CA LEU A 59 -10.13 3.81 9.06
C LEU A 59 -10.79 3.21 7.81
N LEU A 60 -11.44 2.04 7.94
CA LEU A 60 -12.18 1.41 6.84
C LEU A 60 -13.36 2.28 6.38
N ALA A 61 -14.07 2.95 7.30
CA ALA A 61 -15.15 3.85 6.94
C ALA A 61 -14.64 5.06 6.14
N ALA A 62 -13.54 5.68 6.58
CA ALA A 62 -12.93 6.80 5.88
C ALA A 62 -12.46 6.43 4.48
N LEU A 63 -11.86 5.24 4.31
CA LEU A 63 -11.44 4.76 2.98
C LEU A 63 -12.61 4.44 2.05
N ARG A 64 -13.73 3.91 2.57
CA ARG A 64 -14.96 3.74 1.79
C ARG A 64 -15.53 5.09 1.34
N GLU A 65 -15.60 6.06 2.24
CA GLU A 65 -16.04 7.42 1.90
C GLU A 65 -15.15 8.05 0.84
N GLN A 66 -13.82 7.87 0.98
CA GLN A 66 -12.87 8.41 0.01
C GLN A 66 -13.03 7.78 -1.37
N ARG A 67 -13.16 6.45 -1.44
CA ARG A 67 -13.46 5.76 -2.70
C ARG A 67 -14.73 6.33 -3.32
N ASP A 68 -15.80 6.46 -2.54
CA ASP A 68 -17.09 6.94 -3.04
C ASP A 68 -16.99 8.38 -3.58
N ARG A 69 -16.25 9.25 -2.88
CA ARG A 69 -15.97 10.62 -3.33
C ARG A 69 -15.18 10.63 -4.64
N ALA A 70 -14.05 9.92 -4.69
CA ALA A 70 -13.20 9.84 -5.88
C ALA A 70 -13.96 9.29 -7.11
N CYS A 71 -14.78 8.26 -6.91
CA CYS A 71 -15.57 7.68 -7.99
C CYS A 71 -16.73 8.58 -8.43
N ALA A 72 -17.29 9.40 -7.54
CA ALA A 72 -18.37 10.34 -7.86
C ALA A 72 -17.92 11.59 -8.63
N CYS A 73 -16.63 11.86 -8.72
CA CYS A 73 -16.12 13.04 -9.43
C CYS A 73 -16.51 13.08 -10.92
N THR A 74 -16.50 14.26 -11.52
CA THR A 74 -16.86 14.47 -12.94
C THR A 74 -15.79 15.20 -13.73
N ASP A 75 -14.74 15.67 -13.06
CA ASP A 75 -13.63 16.42 -13.62
C ASP A 75 -12.39 16.29 -12.72
N ALA A 76 -11.26 16.78 -13.23
CA ALA A 76 -9.96 16.72 -12.55
C ALA A 76 -9.91 17.55 -11.27
N ALA A 77 -10.55 18.74 -11.23
CA ALA A 77 -10.56 19.58 -10.03
C ALA A 77 -11.24 18.86 -8.85
N CYS A 78 -12.35 18.15 -9.09
CA CYS A 78 -12.96 17.30 -8.09
C CYS A 78 -12.03 16.16 -7.65
N GLY A 79 -11.30 15.55 -8.58
CA GLY A 79 -10.32 14.50 -8.29
C GLY A 79 -9.21 14.97 -7.35
N GLU A 80 -8.62 16.13 -7.64
CA GLU A 80 -7.60 16.78 -6.81
C GLU A 80 -8.14 17.13 -5.41
N ASP A 81 -9.36 17.69 -5.33
CA ASP A 81 -10.02 17.99 -4.05
C ASP A 81 -10.27 16.71 -3.24
N ALA A 82 -10.67 15.62 -3.91
CA ALA A 82 -10.86 14.34 -3.26
C ALA A 82 -9.54 13.79 -2.70
N GLU A 83 -8.45 13.84 -3.46
CA GLU A 83 -7.12 13.42 -2.99
C GLU A 83 -6.65 14.26 -1.79
N ALA A 84 -6.78 15.59 -1.90
CA ALA A 84 -6.41 16.51 -0.83
C ALA A 84 -7.19 16.22 0.46
N LEU A 85 -8.49 15.91 0.36
CA LEU A 85 -9.32 15.54 1.50
C LEU A 85 -8.88 14.22 2.15
N ALA A 86 -8.45 13.22 1.38
CA ALA A 86 -7.91 11.98 1.95
C ALA A 86 -6.63 12.22 2.74
N VAL A 87 -5.71 12.99 2.17
CA VAL A 87 -4.46 13.36 2.85
C VAL A 87 -4.78 14.14 4.12
N GLN A 88 -5.67 15.14 4.03
CA GLN A 88 -6.08 15.95 5.17
C GLN A 88 -6.72 15.09 6.27
N TRP A 89 -7.58 14.13 5.93
CA TRP A 89 -8.18 13.23 6.92
C TRP A 89 -7.11 12.45 7.69
N GLY A 90 -6.11 11.91 7.00
CA GLY A 90 -5.00 11.18 7.64
C GLY A 90 -4.14 12.06 8.56
N LEU A 91 -4.03 13.36 8.25
CA LEU A 91 -3.35 14.34 9.10
C LEU A 91 -4.18 14.75 10.32
N ASP A 92 -5.51 14.79 10.17
CA ASP A 92 -6.44 15.15 11.25
C ASP A 92 -6.69 13.99 12.23
N HIS A 93 -6.52 12.74 11.78
CA HIS A 93 -6.78 11.52 12.57
C HIS A 93 -5.53 10.63 12.75
N PRO A 94 -4.37 11.18 13.19
CA PRO A 94 -3.13 10.42 13.28
C PRO A 94 -3.15 9.38 14.41
N ASP A 95 -4.03 9.54 15.39
CA ASP A 95 -4.29 8.56 16.45
C ASP A 95 -5.06 7.36 15.93
N VAL A 96 -6.09 7.55 15.10
CA VAL A 96 -6.83 6.46 14.45
C VAL A 96 -5.88 5.62 13.59
N VAL A 97 -5.09 6.27 12.73
CA VAL A 97 -4.14 5.57 11.85
C VAL A 97 -3.09 4.76 12.65
N ARG A 98 -2.58 5.31 13.76
CA ARG A 98 -1.60 4.62 14.61
C ARG A 98 -2.21 3.51 15.46
N ALA A 99 -3.44 3.69 15.89
CA ALA A 99 -4.17 2.75 16.75
C ALA A 99 -4.75 1.58 15.97
N ALA A 100 -5.04 1.76 14.68
CA ALA A 100 -5.58 0.71 13.83
C ALA A 100 -4.71 -0.56 13.85
N ARG A 101 -5.38 -1.70 14.05
CA ARG A 101 -4.81 -3.05 14.08
C ARG A 101 -5.61 -3.97 13.16
N PRO A 102 -5.57 -3.76 11.83
CA PRO A 102 -6.35 -4.55 10.91
C PRO A 102 -5.90 -6.02 10.90
N THR A 103 -6.88 -6.92 10.97
CA THR A 103 -6.68 -8.35 10.70
C THR A 103 -6.20 -8.55 9.25
N PRO A 104 -5.66 -9.73 8.88
CA PRO A 104 -5.25 -10.00 7.50
C PRO A 104 -6.38 -9.78 6.47
N ASP A 105 -7.62 -10.06 6.85
CA ASP A 105 -8.78 -9.89 5.97
C ASP A 105 -9.12 -8.40 5.79
N GLN A 106 -9.03 -7.62 6.87
CA GLN A 106 -9.21 -6.17 6.83
C GLN A 106 -8.07 -5.47 6.08
N GLN A 107 -6.84 -5.98 6.13
CA GLN A 107 -5.74 -5.47 5.31
C GLN A 107 -6.01 -5.64 3.82
N ARG A 108 -6.58 -6.79 3.42
CA ARG A 108 -7.02 -6.99 2.02
C ARG A 108 -8.14 -6.04 1.63
N GLU A 109 -9.08 -5.78 2.55
CA GLU A 109 -10.13 -4.79 2.31
C GLU A 109 -9.58 -3.36 2.20
N LEU A 110 -8.67 -2.95 3.09
CA LEU A 110 -7.98 -1.66 3.02
C LEU A 110 -7.29 -1.50 1.66
N ALA A 111 -6.52 -2.49 1.23
CA ALA A 111 -5.82 -2.46 -0.06
C ALA A 111 -6.82 -2.33 -1.23
N ALA A 112 -7.89 -3.12 -1.23
CA ALA A 112 -8.91 -3.06 -2.26
C ALA A 112 -9.64 -1.70 -2.32
N LEU A 113 -9.88 -1.05 -1.16
CA LEU A 113 -10.49 0.28 -1.11
C LEU A 113 -9.55 1.36 -1.64
N ILE A 114 -8.26 1.28 -1.30
CA ILE A 114 -7.23 2.21 -1.80
C ILE A 114 -7.09 2.05 -3.32
N GLU A 115 -6.90 0.83 -3.82
CA GLU A 115 -6.80 0.54 -5.26
C GLU A 115 -8.06 1.03 -6.02
N ALA A 116 -9.25 0.85 -5.45
CA ALA A 116 -10.49 1.34 -6.07
C ALA A 116 -10.58 2.87 -6.10
N ALA A 117 -10.13 3.56 -5.05
CA ALA A 117 -10.08 5.01 -5.03
C ALA A 117 -9.06 5.56 -6.05
N GLU A 118 -7.86 4.98 -6.09
CA GLU A 118 -6.80 5.33 -7.05
C GLU A 118 -7.26 5.10 -8.49
N ALA A 119 -7.87 3.95 -8.80
CA ALA A 119 -8.41 3.67 -10.13
C ALA A 119 -9.48 4.70 -10.56
N CYS A 120 -10.26 5.20 -9.60
CA CYS A 120 -11.19 6.29 -9.85
C CYS A 120 -10.47 7.63 -10.09
N LEU A 121 -9.37 7.94 -9.41
CA LEU A 121 -8.61 9.19 -9.61
C LEU A 121 -7.77 9.17 -10.90
N GLU A 122 -7.18 8.04 -11.25
CA GLU A 122 -6.30 7.87 -12.43
C GLU A 122 -6.97 8.37 -13.72
N ARG A 123 -8.29 8.15 -13.86
CA ARG A 123 -9.07 8.60 -15.02
C ARG A 123 -8.99 10.11 -15.28
N TRP A 124 -8.62 10.89 -14.27
CA TRP A 124 -8.47 12.33 -14.34
C TRP A 124 -7.02 12.79 -14.45
N HIS A 125 -6.07 12.00 -13.96
CA HIS A 125 -4.63 12.33 -14.04
C HIS A 125 -4.06 12.14 -15.45
N GLU A 126 -4.64 11.24 -16.25
CA GLU A 126 -4.25 11.07 -17.65
C GLU A 126 -4.58 12.31 -18.53
N ASP A 127 -5.57 13.11 -18.13
CA ASP A 127 -6.02 14.32 -18.86
C ASP A 127 -5.08 15.52 -18.67
N GLU A 128 -4.38 15.61 -17.53
CA GLU A 128 -3.48 16.72 -17.16
C GLU A 128 -2.07 16.60 -17.79
N HIS A 129 -1.60 15.38 -18.04
CA HIS A 129 -0.25 15.11 -18.57
C HIS A 129 -0.19 14.68 -20.03
N GLY A 130 -1.34 14.38 -20.65
CA GLY A 130 -1.45 14.08 -22.07
C GLY A 130 -2.49 14.97 -22.73
N HIS A 131 -2.05 15.88 -23.62
CA HIS A 131 -2.95 16.55 -24.56
C HIS A 131 -3.89 15.56 -25.28
N ARG A 132 -5.08 15.33 -24.74
CA ARG A 132 -6.27 14.89 -25.47
C ARG A 132 -7.47 15.65 -24.97
N HIS A 133 -7.57 16.89 -25.43
CA HIS A 133 -8.89 17.43 -25.69
C HIS A 133 -9.52 16.69 -26.87
N GLY A 134 -10.64 16.02 -26.61
CA GLY A 134 -11.77 16.03 -27.51
C GLY A 134 -12.34 14.66 -27.90
N PRO A 135 -13.58 14.66 -28.40
CA PRO A 135 -14.79 15.29 -27.88
C PRO A 135 -15.68 14.32 -27.09
#